data_AF-A0A1H1VF66-F1
#
_entry.id   AF-A0A1H1VF66-F1
#
_cell.length_a   1.000
_cell.length_b   1.000
_cell.length_c   1.000
_cell.angle_alpha   90.00
_cell.angle_beta   90.00
_cell.angle_gamma   90.00
#
_symmetry.space_group_name_H-M   'P 1'
#
loop_
_entity.id
_entity.type
_entity.pdbx_description
1 polymer ?
#
loop_
_entity_poly.entity_id
_entity_poly.type
_entity_poly.pdbx_seq_one_letter_code
_entity_poly.pdbx_strand_id
1 'polypeptide(L)'
;MLWFLVPHIAAMLIWTASLLYLPTLIIGGVTDKTLVYEPQDRFDSIPRFMFTRIATPAALVAIIAGTWVFIVDQTVDTWLIAKLSLVAGLAVCHTLTGIMILRSETDNGKPVVPWCWVLTICIALLMSTIFWLVLAKPDMEQLL
;
A
#
# COMPACT_ATOMS: atom_id res chain seq x y z
N MET A 1 -12.41 -16.42 -14.83
CA MET A 1 -11.25 -15.50 -14.74
C MET A 1 -11.63 -14.12 -14.19
N LEU A 2 -12.60 -13.40 -14.78
CA LEU A 2 -12.98 -12.05 -14.31
C LEU A 2 -13.41 -11.97 -12.83
N TRP A 3 -14.11 -13.00 -12.34
CA TRP A 3 -14.65 -13.01 -10.97
C TRP A 3 -13.59 -12.96 -9.86
N PHE A 4 -12.35 -13.38 -10.15
CA PHE A 4 -11.21 -13.31 -9.23
C PHE A 4 -10.34 -12.07 -9.50
N LEU A 5 -10.30 -11.62 -10.76
CA LEU A 5 -9.53 -10.46 -11.17
C LEU A 5 -10.11 -9.14 -10.63
N VAL A 6 -11.44 -9.00 -10.67
CA VAL A 6 -12.15 -7.81 -10.17
C VAL A 6 -11.89 -7.58 -8.68
N PRO A 7 -12.13 -8.54 -7.77
CA PRO A 7 -11.86 -8.33 -6.34
C PRO A 7 -10.36 -8.17 -6.07
N HIS A 8 -9.47 -8.81 -6.83
CA HIS A 8 -8.02 -8.60 -6.70
C HIS A 8 -7.63 -7.14 -7.01
N ILE A 9 -8.07 -6.61 -8.16
CA ILE A 9 -7.75 -5.24 -8.58
C ILE A 9 -8.39 -4.23 -7.62
N ALA A 10 -9.64 -4.45 -7.21
CA ALA A 10 -10.31 -3.57 -6.24
C ALA A 10 -9.58 -3.54 -4.89
N ALA A 11 -9.20 -4.71 -4.37
CA ALA A 11 -8.44 -4.80 -3.12
C ALA A 11 -7.05 -4.15 -3.24
N MET A 12 -6.35 -4.36 -4.37
CA MET A 12 -5.08 -3.69 -4.66
C MET A 12 -5.22 -2.16 -4.69
N LEU A 13 -6.25 -1.62 -5.36
CA LEU A 13 -6.51 -0.18 -5.41
C LEU A 13 -6.82 0.41 -4.04
N ILE A 14 -7.68 -0.26 -3.26
CA ILE A 14 -8.00 0.17 -1.89
C ILE A 14 -6.73 0.15 -1.03
N TRP A 15 -5.92 -0.89 -1.16
CA TRP A 15 -4.68 -1.03 -0.40
C TRP A 15 -3.66 0.06 -0.74
N THR A 16 -3.39 0.29 -2.03
CA THR A 16 -2.41 1.30 -2.46
C THR A 16 -2.89 2.73 -2.17
N ALA A 17 -4.18 3.02 -2.36
CA ALA A 17 -4.76 4.32 -2.00
C ALA A 17 -4.65 4.58 -0.49
N SER A 18 -4.98 3.58 0.34
CA SER A 18 -4.85 3.69 1.80
C SER A 18 -3.40 3.91 2.22
N LEU A 19 -2.44 3.24 1.56
CA LEU A 19 -1.02 3.40 1.84
C LEU A 19 -0.46 4.78 1.48
N LEU A 20 -0.97 5.43 0.44
CA LEU A 20 -0.61 6.82 0.11
C LEU A 20 -1.26 7.83 1.07
N TYR A 21 -2.50 7.55 1.47
CA TYR A 21 -3.27 8.41 2.36
C TYR A 21 -2.72 8.46 3.79
N LEU A 22 -2.25 7.34 4.32
CA LEU A 22 -1.81 7.26 5.73
C LEU A 22 -0.60 8.16 6.07
N PRO A 23 0.54 8.11 5.34
CA PRO A 23 1.69 8.96 5.66
C PRO A 23 1.39 10.44 5.44
N THR A 24 0.55 10.77 4.45
CA THR A 24 0.13 12.16 4.19
C THR A 24 -0.77 12.69 5.29
N LEU A 25 -1.65 11.85 5.85
CA LEU A 25 -2.46 12.18 7.03
C LEU A 25 -1.58 12.42 8.26
N ILE A 26 -0.55 11.59 8.49
CA ILE A 26 0.41 11.78 9.59
C ILE A 26 1.17 13.12 9.42
N ILE A 27 1.62 13.44 8.21
CA ILE A 27 2.29 14.72 7.92
C ILE A 27 1.36 15.90 8.20
N GLY A 28 0.10 15.80 7.77
CA GLY A 28 -0.92 16.83 8.00
C GLY A 28 -1.18 17.07 9.48
N GLY A 29 -1.41 16.01 10.26
CA GLY A 29 -1.67 16.10 11.70
C GLY A 29 -0.51 16.64 12.52
N VAL A 30 0.75 16.37 12.11
CA VAL A 30 1.94 16.92 12.77
C VAL A 30 2.20 18.38 12.38
N THR A 31 1.93 18.75 11.12
CA THR A 31 2.21 20.10 10.61
C THR A 31 1.15 21.12 11.05
N ASP A 32 -0.11 20.70 11.10
CA ASP A 32 -1.23 21.55 11.50
C ASP A 32 -2.25 20.75 12.33
N LYS A 33 -2.19 20.95 13.65
CA LYS A 33 -3.10 20.30 14.62
C LYS A 33 -4.57 20.69 14.44
N THR A 34 -4.89 21.70 13.63
CA THR A 34 -6.27 22.11 13.34
C THR A 34 -6.88 21.37 12.14
N LEU A 35 -6.05 20.79 11.26
CA LEU A 35 -6.50 20.08 10.06
C LEU A 35 -6.98 18.65 10.34
N VAL A 36 -6.51 18.03 11.43
CA VAL A 36 -6.86 16.67 11.81
C VAL A 36 -7.24 16.67 13.29
N TYR A 37 -8.54 16.47 13.57
CA TYR A 37 -9.02 16.24 14.93
C TYR A 37 -8.53 14.87 15.41
N GLU A 38 -7.44 14.85 16.17
CA GLU A 38 -7.06 13.66 16.92
C GLU A 38 -7.90 13.58 18.21
N PRO A 39 -8.64 12.49 18.44
CA PRO A 39 -9.30 12.25 19.71
C PRO A 39 -8.28 12.30 20.85
N GLN A 40 -8.68 12.81 22.02
CA GLN A 40 -7.79 12.84 23.21
C GLN A 40 -7.30 11.44 23.64
N ASP A 41 -7.99 10.39 23.22
CA ASP A 41 -7.60 9.01 23.46
C ASP A 41 -6.54 8.53 22.47
N ARG A 42 -5.32 8.32 22.99
CA ARG A 42 -4.14 7.81 22.26
C ARG A 42 -4.36 6.46 21.55
N PHE A 43 -5.43 5.74 21.88
CA PHE A 43 -5.77 4.44 21.31
C PHE A 43 -6.75 4.50 20.13
N ASP A 44 -7.36 5.67 19.84
CA ASP A 44 -8.37 5.83 18.78
C ASP A 44 -7.90 6.82 17.70
N SER A 45 -6.63 6.72 17.31
CA SER A 45 -6.09 7.56 16.25
C SER A 45 -6.70 7.18 14.89
N ILE A 46 -7.11 8.19 14.11
CA ILE A 46 -7.61 8.01 12.73
C ILE A 46 -6.62 7.21 11.86
N PRO A 47 -5.28 7.46 11.90
CA PRO A 47 -4.33 6.65 11.14
C PRO A 47 -4.35 5.17 11.52
N ARG A 48 -4.43 4.83 12.81
CA ARG A 48 -4.48 3.45 13.29
C ARG A 48 -5.77 2.75 12.85
N PHE A 49 -6.90 3.43 12.95
CA PHE A 49 -8.18 2.91 12.48
C PHE A 49 -8.13 2.58 10.98
N MET A 50 -7.71 3.55 10.15
CA MET A 50 -7.57 3.38 8.70
C MET A 50 -6.62 2.23 8.35
N PHE A 51 -5.48 2.14 9.04
CA PHE A 51 -4.51 1.08 8.80
C PHE A 51 -5.08 -0.29 9.14
N THR A 52 -5.58 -0.49 10.35
CA THR A 52 -6.02 -1.81 10.81
C THR A 52 -7.34 -2.27 10.19
N ARG A 53 -8.30 -1.35 9.96
CA ARG A 53 -9.63 -1.73 9.44
C ARG A 53 -9.77 -1.65 7.94
N ILE A 54 -8.90 -0.92 7.23
CA ILE A 54 -9.00 -0.75 5.78
C ILE A 54 -7.75 -1.26 5.09
N ALA A 55 -6.58 -0.71 5.42
CA ALA A 55 -5.36 -1.02 4.69
C ALA A 55 -4.94 -2.50 4.85
N THR A 56 -4.94 -3.03 6.08
CA THR A 56 -4.53 -4.41 6.37
C THR A 56 -5.46 -5.46 5.77
N PRO A 57 -6.80 -5.40 5.92
CA PRO A 57 -7.68 -6.38 5.27
C PRO A 57 -7.62 -6.28 3.74
N ALA A 58 -7.52 -5.06 3.17
CA ALA A 58 -7.33 -4.90 1.74
C ALA A 58 -6.02 -5.54 1.26
N ALA A 59 -4.92 -5.38 2.01
CA ALA A 59 -3.64 -6.03 1.72
C ALA A 59 -3.76 -7.56 1.70
N LEU A 60 -4.41 -8.13 2.72
CA LEU A 60 -4.60 -9.58 2.81
C LEU A 60 -5.43 -10.12 1.64
N VAL A 61 -6.56 -9.46 1.31
CA VAL A 61 -7.39 -9.85 0.17
C VAL A 61 -6.61 -9.74 -1.13
N ALA A 62 -5.85 -8.66 -1.33
CA ALA A 62 -5.05 -8.45 -2.53
C ALA A 62 -3.97 -9.54 -2.71
N ILE A 63 -3.24 -9.87 -1.64
CA ILE A 63 -2.20 -10.90 -1.65
C ILE A 63 -2.81 -12.28 -1.89
N ILE A 64 -3.85 -12.66 -1.13
CA ILE A 64 -4.51 -13.97 -1.27
C ILE A 64 -5.09 -14.13 -2.69
N ALA A 65 -5.79 -13.12 -3.19
CA ALA A 65 -6.35 -13.17 -4.53
C ALA A 65 -5.25 -13.22 -5.61
N GLY A 66 -4.14 -12.50 -5.41
CA GLY A 66 -2.99 -12.55 -6.31
C GLY A 66 -2.31 -13.91 -6.34
N THR A 67 -2.10 -14.52 -5.16
CA THR A 67 -1.57 -15.88 -5.04
C THR A 67 -2.52 -16.91 -5.64
N TRP A 68 -3.84 -16.73 -5.50
CA TRP A 68 -4.83 -17.62 -6.09
C TRP A 68 -4.78 -17.62 -7.62
N VAL A 69 -4.69 -16.43 -8.24
CA VAL A 69 -4.53 -16.31 -9.69
C VAL A 69 -3.29 -17.05 -10.17
N PHE A 70 -2.19 -16.99 -9.41
CA PHE A 70 -0.96 -17.74 -9.72
C PHE A 70 -1.16 -19.27 -9.68
N ILE A 71 -1.81 -19.79 -8.63
CA ILE A 71 -2.05 -21.24 -8.49
C ILE A 71 -2.88 -21.78 -9.68
N VAL A 72 -3.79 -20.97 -10.21
CA VAL A 72 -4.64 -21.34 -11.35
C VAL A 72 -3.89 -21.30 -12.68
N ASP A 73 -3.00 -20.32 -12.88
CA ASP A 73 -2.28 -20.14 -14.15
C ASP A 73 -1.12 -21.14 -14.33
N GLN A 74 -0.56 -21.67 -13.24
CA GLN A 74 0.53 -22.70 -13.21
C GLN A 74 1.82 -22.33 -13.98
N THR A 75 1.92 -21.12 -14.54
CA THR A 75 3.08 -20.63 -15.30
C THR A 75 3.92 -19.69 -14.44
N VAL A 76 5.22 -19.98 -14.33
CA VAL A 76 6.19 -19.12 -13.63
C VAL A 76 7.04 -18.43 -14.69
N ASP A 77 6.53 -17.32 -15.22
CA ASP A 77 7.29 -16.50 -16.17
C ASP A 77 8.08 -15.40 -15.45
N THR A 78 9.17 -14.93 -16.06
CA THR A 78 9.95 -13.78 -15.54
C THR A 78 9.08 -12.56 -15.24
N TRP A 79 8.02 -12.37 -16.04
CA TRP A 79 7.01 -11.34 -15.86
C TRP A 79 6.23 -11.46 -14.54
N LEU A 80 5.91 -12.69 -14.12
CA LEU A 80 5.22 -12.95 -12.87
C LEU A 80 6.13 -12.62 -11.67
N ILE A 81 7.41 -12.99 -11.74
CA ILE A 81 8.40 -12.69 -10.69
C ILE A 81 8.51 -11.17 -10.49
N ALA A 82 8.50 -10.39 -11.58
CA ALA A 82 8.51 -8.93 -11.52
C ALA A 82 7.28 -8.38 -10.79
N LYS A 83 6.07 -8.88 -11.10
CA LYS A 83 4.84 -8.49 -10.41
C LYS A 83 4.87 -8.82 -8.91
N LEU A 84 5.29 -10.03 -8.55
CA LEU A 84 5.39 -10.48 -7.17
C LEU A 84 6.41 -9.64 -6.38
N SER A 85 7.53 -9.28 -7.01
CA SER A 85 8.56 -8.43 -6.39
C SER A 85 8.02 -7.04 -6.05
N LEU A 86 7.21 -6.45 -6.94
CA LEU A 86 6.57 -5.15 -6.69
C LEU A 86 5.55 -5.22 -5.54
N VAL A 87 4.72 -6.27 -5.52
CA VAL A 87 3.74 -6.51 -4.45
C VAL A 87 4.44 -6.75 -3.11
N ALA A 88 5.55 -7.49 -3.10
CA ALA A 88 6.38 -7.69 -1.92
C ALA A 88 6.98 -6.37 -1.42
N GLY A 89 7.45 -5.51 -2.33
CA GLY A 89 7.90 -4.15 -2.00
C GLY A 89 6.79 -3.31 -1.34
N LEU A 90 5.57 -3.36 -1.87
CA LEU A 90 4.40 -2.71 -1.26
C LEU A 90 4.08 -3.27 0.13
N ALA A 91 4.20 -4.58 0.34
CA ALA A 91 4.01 -5.21 1.65
C ALA A 91 5.06 -4.73 2.67
N VAL A 92 6.31 -4.52 2.26
CA VAL A 92 7.34 -3.89 3.10
C VAL A 92 6.97 -2.45 3.41
N CYS A 93 6.54 -1.66 2.42
CA CYS A 93 6.04 -0.31 2.68
C CYS A 93 4.85 -0.29 3.65
N HIS A 94 3.95 -1.27 3.57
CA HIS A 94 2.82 -1.40 4.49
C HIS A 94 3.25 -1.59 5.94
N THR A 95 4.22 -2.46 6.21
CA THR A 95 4.73 -2.65 7.57
C THR A 95 5.45 -1.40 8.08
N LEU A 96 6.21 -0.72 7.22
CA LEU A 96 6.86 0.56 7.54
C LEU A 96 5.84 1.65 7.88
N THR A 97 4.72 1.75 7.16
CA THR A 97 3.62 2.67 7.48
C THR A 97 3.05 2.37 8.87
N GLY A 98 2.82 1.09 9.18
CA GLY A 98 2.37 0.67 10.51
C GLY A 98 3.32 1.10 11.63
N ILE A 99 4.64 0.97 11.41
CA ILE A 99 5.66 1.43 12.38
C ILE A 99 5.61 2.96 12.52
N MET A 100 5.37 3.72 11.44
CA MET A 100 5.26 5.18 11.53
C MET A 100 4.04 5.63 12.33
N ILE A 101 2.90 4.95 12.18
CA ILE A 101 1.69 5.21 12.99
C ILE A 101 1.98 4.99 14.48
N LEU A 102 2.64 3.89 14.83
CA LEU A 102 3.02 3.63 16.23
C LEU A 102 3.99 4.72 16.75
N ARG A 103 4.94 5.15 15.92
CA ARG A 103 5.90 6.19 16.29
C ARG A 103 5.26 7.57 16.45
N SER A 104 4.25 7.92 15.65
CA SER A 104 3.55 9.19 15.77
C SER A 104 2.75 9.26 17.08
N GLU A 105 2.18 8.15 17.55
CA GLU A 105 1.42 8.10 18.80
C GLU A 105 2.30 8.10 20.07
N THR A 106 3.58 7.73 19.97
CA THR A 106 4.45 7.59 21.15
C THR A 106 5.10 8.93 21.58
N ASP A 107 4.70 10.07 21.03
CA ASP A 107 5.13 11.44 21.43
C ASP A 107 6.63 11.58 21.73
N ASN A 108 7.48 11.00 20.86
CA ASN A 108 8.90 10.78 21.14
C ASN A 108 9.85 11.78 20.46
N GLY A 109 9.34 12.92 19.99
CA GLY A 109 10.18 14.01 19.41
C GLY A 109 11.03 13.63 18.19
N LYS A 110 10.83 12.44 17.59
CA LYS A 110 11.59 11.99 16.42
C LYS A 110 11.00 12.57 15.13
N PRO A 111 11.83 12.84 14.11
CA PRO A 111 11.35 13.37 12.83
C PRO A 111 10.62 12.28 12.04
N VAL A 112 9.33 12.07 12.34
CA VAL A 112 8.43 11.14 11.62
C VAL A 112 8.04 11.70 10.25
N VAL A 113 7.98 13.03 10.13
CA VAL A 113 7.58 13.74 8.90
C VAL A 113 8.48 13.43 7.70
N PRO A 114 9.84 13.54 7.77
CA PRO A 114 10.67 13.21 6.62
C PRO A 114 10.58 11.74 6.23
N TRP A 115 10.45 10.83 7.20
CA TRP A 115 10.27 9.40 6.89
C TRP A 115 8.92 9.12 6.24
N CYS A 116 7.86 9.81 6.65
CA CYS A 116 6.55 9.73 5.98
C CYS A 116 6.63 10.25 4.54
N TRP A 117 7.37 11.33 4.28
CA TRP A 117 7.60 11.83 2.92
C TRP A 117 8.33 10.83 2.03
N VAL A 118 9.44 10.25 2.54
CA VAL A 118 10.18 9.20 1.84
C VAL A 118 9.26 8.02 1.54
N LEU A 119 8.47 7.59 2.52
CA LEU A 119 7.54 6.47 2.37
C LEU A 119 6.46 6.75 1.32
N THR A 120 5.86 7.95 1.31
CA THR A 120 4.91 8.38 0.29
C THR A 120 5.53 8.32 -1.10
N ILE A 121 6.76 8.84 -1.28
CA ILE A 121 7.46 8.82 -2.56
C ILE A 121 7.75 7.37 -2.99
N CYS A 122 8.23 6.52 -2.08
CA CYS A 122 8.47 5.11 -2.36
C CYS A 122 7.20 4.37 -2.80
N ILE A 123 6.07 4.58 -2.09
CA ILE A 123 4.79 3.96 -2.43
C ILE A 123 4.28 4.48 -3.78
N ALA A 124 4.38 5.78 -4.04
CA ALA A 124 3.97 6.38 -5.31
C ALA A 124 4.80 5.83 -6.48
N LEU A 125 6.11 5.65 -6.28
CA LEU A 125 7.00 5.05 -7.27
C LEU A 125 6.61 3.60 -7.56
N LEU A 126 6.44 2.78 -6.51
CA LEU A 126 6.01 1.38 -6.65
C LEU A 126 4.67 1.28 -7.38
N MET A 127 3.69 2.12 -7.02
CA MET A 127 2.38 2.14 -7.66
C MET A 127 2.47 2.54 -9.14
N SER A 128 3.29 3.53 -9.47
CA SER A 128 3.56 3.94 -10.86
C SER A 128 4.23 2.82 -11.65
N THR A 129 5.21 2.12 -11.07
CA THR A 129 5.87 0.97 -11.70
C THR A 129 4.89 -0.19 -11.92
N ILE A 130 3.98 -0.46 -10.98
CA ILE A 130 2.95 -1.49 -11.15
C ILE A 130 2.02 -1.13 -12.31
N PHE A 131 1.53 0.10 -12.38
CA PHE A 131 0.68 0.52 -13.50
C PHE A 131 1.42 0.46 -14.83
N TRP A 132 2.67 0.95 -14.88
CA TRP A 132 3.51 0.85 -16.06
C TRP A 132 3.69 -0.61 -16.50
N LEU A 133 4.01 -1.50 -15.57
CA LEU A 133 4.18 -2.93 -15.85
C LEU A 133 2.87 -3.52 -16.38
N VAL A 134 1.72 -3.20 -15.79
CA VAL A 134 0.42 -3.67 -16.29
C VAL A 134 0.12 -3.14 -17.70
N LEU A 135 0.41 -1.87 -17.97
CA LEU A 135 0.20 -1.23 -19.28
C LEU A 135 1.21 -1.65 -20.35
N ALA A 136 2.40 -2.12 -19.98
CA ALA A 136 3.44 -2.56 -20.92
C ALA A 136 3.24 -4.01 -21.41
N LYS A 137 2.26 -4.75 -20.86
CA LYS A 137 1.95 -6.11 -21.32
C LYS A 137 1.40 -6.24 -22.76
N PRO A 138 0.62 -5.30 -23.35
CA PRO A 138 0.05 -5.49 -24.68
C PRO A 138 1.07 -5.48 -25.82
N ASP A 139 2.30 -4.96 -25.60
CA ASP A 139 3.29 -4.80 -26.67
C ASP A 139 4.27 -5.99 -26.77
N MET A 140 4.44 -6.77 -25.70
CA MET A 140 5.43 -7.87 -25.66
C MET A 140 4.95 -9.14 -26.38
N GLU A 141 3.64 -9.32 -26.59
CA GLU A 141 3.08 -10.41 -27.42
C GLU A 141 3.08 -10.08 -28.91
N GLN A 142 3.28 -8.82 -29.32
CA GLN A 142 3.32 -8.43 -30.73
C GLN A 142 4.73 -8.44 -31.34
N LEU A 143 5.77 -8.67 -30.53
CA LEU A 143 7.18 -8.62 -30.91
C LEU A 143 7.91 -9.99 -30.87
N LEU A 144 7.19 -11.09 -30.61
CA LEU A 144 7.64 -12.48 -30.71
C LEU A 144 6.79 -13.24 -31.74
#